data_AF-A0A4P6PZ26-F1
#
_entry.id   AF-A0A4P6PZ26-F1
#
_cell.length_a   1.000
_cell.length_b   1.000
_cell.length_c   1.000
_cell.angle_alpha   90.00
_cell.angle_beta   90.00
_cell.angle_gamma   90.00
#
_symmetry.space_group_name_H-M   'P 1'
#
loop_
_entity.id
_entity.type
_entity.pdbx_description
1 polymer ?
#
loop_
_entity_poly.entity_id
_entity_poly.type
_entity_poly.pdbx_seq_one_letter_code
_entity_poly.pdbx_strand_id
1 'polypeptide(L)'
;MPLTGPEPKENAARRNQPTHTWHEVPNQPYTRTPPVAPPATRAVLVDGEMKRLKLTTMTRAWWRTVSTMPHCRLWSESDWLFAAETALIADDFYRGFTKAATELRQRERILGTTADARMALRIRYVDQSPTGGDQEATSAGGATNRRDQTVARLDDRRRRLTADAP
;
A
#
# COMPACT_ATOMS: atom_id res chain seq x y z
N MET A 1 21.98 -6.15 42.69
CA MET A 1 20.86 -5.20 42.57
C MET A 1 20.93 -4.56 41.20
N PRO A 2 19.91 -4.66 40.33
CA PRO A 2 19.91 -3.91 39.08
C PRO A 2 19.74 -2.42 39.40
N LEU A 3 20.65 -1.58 38.88
CA LEU A 3 20.57 -0.13 39.01
C LEU A 3 19.59 0.40 37.95
N THR A 4 18.48 0.98 38.40
CA THR A 4 17.53 1.68 37.53
C THR A 4 18.19 2.93 36.97
N GLY A 5 18.25 3.05 35.65
CA GLY A 5 18.77 4.24 34.97
C GLY A 5 17.91 5.49 35.24
N PRO A 6 18.42 6.68 34.93
CA PRO A 6 17.71 7.93 35.14
C PRO A 6 16.38 7.96 34.39
N GLU A 7 15.38 8.56 35.03
CA GLU A 7 14.04 8.68 34.49
C GLU A 7 14.07 9.48 33.16
N PRO A 8 13.31 9.06 32.14
CA PRO A 8 13.27 9.76 30.86
C PRO A 8 12.86 11.22 31.06
N LYS A 9 13.66 12.15 30.55
CA LYS A 9 13.34 13.58 30.61
C LYS A 9 12.05 13.86 29.85
N GLU A 10 11.19 14.71 30.40
CA GLU A 10 9.90 15.14 29.81
C GLU A 10 10.09 15.77 28.41
N ASN A 11 11.22 16.44 28.20
CA ASN A 11 11.64 16.98 26.91
C ASN A 11 12.36 15.91 26.06
N ALA A 12 11.70 14.77 25.86
CA ALA A 12 12.14 13.77 24.88
C ALA A 12 11.90 14.31 23.47
N ALA A 13 12.70 15.31 23.06
CA ALA A 13 12.74 15.76 21.69
C ALA A 13 13.25 14.59 20.83
N ARG A 14 12.39 14.04 19.97
CA ARG A 14 12.88 13.18 18.88
C ARG A 14 13.86 14.02 18.09
N ARG A 15 15.14 13.61 18.07
CA ARG A 15 16.22 14.31 17.36
C ARG A 15 15.86 14.58 15.89
N ASN A 16 15.03 13.72 15.29
CA ASN A 16 14.62 13.82 13.90
C ASN A 16 13.08 13.93 13.82
N GLN A 17 12.58 15.11 13.45
CA GLN A 17 11.19 15.21 13.00
C GLN A 17 11.03 14.45 11.68
N PRO A 18 9.90 13.76 11.45
CA PRO A 18 9.67 13.08 10.18
C PRO A 18 9.53 14.12 9.06
N THR A 19 10.54 14.19 8.19
CA THR A 19 10.64 15.15 7.09
C THR A 19 9.56 14.97 6.01
N HIS A 20 8.93 13.80 5.94
CA HIS A 20 8.02 13.46 4.85
C HIS A 20 6.58 13.34 5.32
N THR A 21 5.71 14.02 4.59
CA THR A 21 4.27 14.05 4.78
C THR A 21 3.60 12.78 4.23
N TRP A 22 2.45 12.43 4.80
CA TRP A 22 1.59 11.35 4.29
C TRP A 22 0.81 11.82 3.06
N HIS A 23 0.64 10.91 2.10
CA HIS A 23 -0.27 11.09 0.97
C HIS A 23 -1.63 10.47 1.30
N GLU A 24 -2.63 11.32 1.46
CA GLU A 24 -4.01 10.89 1.65
C GLU A 24 -4.68 10.68 0.28
N VAL A 25 -5.16 9.46 0.06
CA VAL A 25 -5.74 9.03 -1.20
C VAL A 25 -7.17 8.53 -0.92
N PRO A 26 -8.19 9.05 -1.61
CA PRO A 26 -9.55 8.54 -1.49
C PRO A 26 -9.62 7.04 -1.77
N ASN A 27 -10.29 6.28 -0.91
CA ASN A 27 -10.45 4.83 -1.02
C ASN A 27 -11.45 4.42 -2.12
N GLN A 28 -11.22 4.90 -3.33
CA GLN A 28 -12.04 4.62 -4.51
C GLN A 28 -11.14 4.04 -5.61
N PRO A 29 -11.60 3.02 -6.35
CA PRO A 29 -10.85 2.45 -7.44
C PRO A 29 -10.44 3.52 -8.47
N TYR A 30 -9.26 3.38 -9.02
CA TYR A 30 -8.83 4.21 -10.15
C TYR A 30 -9.64 3.79 -11.40
N THR A 31 -10.31 4.75 -12.03
CA THR A 31 -11.26 4.50 -13.13
C THR A 31 -10.77 4.93 -14.51
N ARG A 32 -9.72 5.75 -14.58
CA ARG A 32 -9.19 6.21 -15.87
C ARG A 32 -8.43 5.07 -16.56
N THR A 33 -8.38 5.12 -17.88
CA THR A 33 -7.59 4.18 -18.66
C THR A 33 -6.09 4.40 -18.38
N PRO A 34 -5.33 3.36 -18.02
CA PRO A 34 -3.87 3.44 -17.91
C PRO A 34 -3.25 3.92 -19.23
N PRO A 35 -2.30 4.87 -19.21
CA PRO A 35 -1.60 5.30 -20.42
C PRO A 35 -0.75 4.17 -21.02
N VAL A 36 -0.23 3.30 -20.17
CA VAL A 36 0.56 2.12 -20.55
C VAL A 36 -0.11 0.87 -19.99
N ALA A 37 -0.25 -0.14 -20.83
CA ALA A 37 -0.77 -1.45 -20.47
C ALA A 37 0.20 -2.55 -20.91
N PRO A 38 0.24 -3.69 -20.20
CA PRO A 38 1.06 -4.82 -20.61
C PRO A 38 0.59 -5.34 -21.97
N PRO A 39 1.50 -5.85 -22.81
CA PRO A 39 1.16 -6.33 -24.13
C PRO A 39 0.22 -7.55 -24.06
N ALA A 40 -0.72 -7.67 -25.00
CA ALA A 40 -1.67 -8.78 -25.03
C ALA A 40 -0.97 -10.15 -25.25
N THR A 41 0.17 -10.13 -25.95
CA THR A 41 1.05 -11.28 -26.14
C THR A 41 2.49 -10.90 -25.85
N ARG A 42 3.26 -11.84 -25.30
CA ARG A 42 4.69 -11.69 -25.07
C ARG A 42 5.46 -12.68 -25.96
N ALA A 43 6.64 -12.27 -26.41
CA ALA A 43 7.56 -13.18 -27.07
C ALA A 43 8.39 -13.93 -26.02
N VAL A 44 8.47 -15.25 -26.14
CA VAL A 44 9.23 -16.12 -25.25
C VAL A 44 10.08 -17.04 -26.10
N LEU A 45 11.35 -17.17 -25.75
CA LEU A 45 12.23 -18.15 -26.35
C LEU A 45 11.91 -19.52 -25.77
N VAL A 46 11.42 -20.43 -26.60
CA VAL A 46 11.12 -21.82 -26.23
C VAL A 46 11.87 -22.70 -27.21
N ASP A 47 12.80 -23.51 -26.71
CA ASP A 47 13.63 -24.43 -27.50
C ASP A 47 14.39 -23.75 -28.66
N GLY A 48 14.87 -22.53 -28.44
CA GLY A 48 15.60 -21.74 -29.44
C GLY A 48 14.71 -21.00 -30.45
N GLU A 49 13.39 -21.17 -30.38
CA GLU A 49 12.43 -20.46 -31.23
C GLU A 49 11.68 -19.37 -30.46
N MET A 50 11.48 -18.21 -31.10
CA MET A 50 10.68 -17.12 -30.54
C MET A 50 9.19 -17.36 -30.75
N LYS A 51 8.48 -17.74 -29.69
CA LYS A 51 7.03 -17.98 -29.73
C LYS A 51 6.26 -16.83 -29.07
N ARG A 52 5.18 -16.38 -29.70
CA ARG A 52 4.26 -15.39 -29.11
C ARG A 52 3.17 -16.08 -28.31
N LEU A 53 3.16 -15.84 -27.00
CA LEU A 53 2.21 -16.42 -26.06
C LEU A 53 1.32 -15.34 -25.46
N LYS A 54 0.04 -15.63 -25.28
CA LYS A 54 -0.89 -14.76 -24.53
C LYS A 54 -0.50 -14.75 -23.05
N LEU A 55 -0.72 -13.63 -22.36
CA LEU A 55 -0.58 -13.60 -20.90
C LEU A 55 -1.51 -14.63 -20.25
N THR A 56 -1.15 -15.15 -19.09
CA THR A 56 -1.99 -16.05 -18.32
C THR A 56 -3.23 -15.32 -17.79
N THR A 57 -4.27 -16.08 -17.44
CA THR A 57 -5.48 -15.52 -16.82
C THR A 57 -5.17 -14.86 -15.48
N MET A 58 -4.23 -15.43 -14.71
CA MET A 58 -3.79 -14.85 -13.43
C MET A 58 -3.10 -13.51 -13.63
N THR A 59 -2.21 -13.38 -14.63
CA THR A 59 -1.57 -12.09 -14.95
C THR A 59 -2.58 -11.01 -15.30
N ARG A 60 -3.62 -11.34 -16.10
CA ARG A 60 -4.67 -10.38 -16.44
C ARG A 60 -5.49 -9.94 -15.22
N ALA A 61 -5.79 -10.88 -14.32
CA ALA A 61 -6.49 -10.57 -13.08
C ALA A 61 -5.64 -9.72 -12.14
N TRP A 62 -4.34 -10.03 -12.03
CA TRP A 62 -3.35 -9.25 -11.30
C TRP A 62 -3.27 -7.82 -11.86
N TRP A 63 -3.11 -7.66 -13.18
CA TRP A 63 -3.05 -6.34 -13.82
C TRP A 63 -4.30 -5.52 -13.53
N ARG A 64 -5.50 -6.11 -13.68
CA ARG A 64 -6.76 -5.43 -13.38
C ARG A 64 -6.83 -4.95 -11.92
N THR A 65 -6.28 -5.73 -10.99
CA THR A 65 -6.25 -5.37 -9.57
C THR A 65 -5.29 -4.21 -9.32
N VAL A 66 -4.07 -4.30 -9.86
CA VAL A 66 -3.04 -3.28 -9.70
C VAL A 66 -3.44 -1.96 -10.36
N SER A 67 -3.94 -2.00 -11.60
CA SER A 67 -4.31 -0.79 -12.35
C SER A 67 -5.54 -0.07 -11.83
N THR A 68 -6.30 -0.68 -10.92
CA THR A 68 -7.48 -0.08 -10.28
C THR A 68 -7.23 0.33 -8.83
N MET A 69 -6.00 0.19 -8.33
CA MET A 69 -5.69 0.61 -6.96
C MET A 69 -5.91 2.12 -6.78
N PRO A 70 -6.48 2.56 -5.64
CA PRO A 70 -6.80 3.97 -5.43
C PRO A 70 -5.65 4.97 -5.63
N HIS A 71 -4.43 4.56 -5.30
CA HIS A 71 -3.24 5.41 -5.38
C HIS A 71 -2.61 5.49 -6.77
N CYS A 72 -3.11 4.75 -7.76
CA CYS A 72 -2.68 4.91 -9.15
C CYS A 72 -2.92 6.34 -9.68
N ARG A 73 -3.76 7.14 -9.01
CA ARG A 73 -3.91 8.58 -9.29
C ARG A 73 -2.62 9.40 -9.08
N LEU A 74 -1.68 8.89 -8.29
CA LEU A 74 -0.39 9.51 -8.03
C LEU A 74 0.68 9.09 -9.05
N TRP A 75 0.39 8.08 -9.87
CA TRP A 75 1.34 7.50 -10.79
C TRP A 75 1.55 8.38 -12.01
N SER A 76 2.83 8.56 -12.35
CA SER A 76 3.31 9.09 -13.61
C SER A 76 3.36 8.00 -14.68
N GLU A 77 3.65 8.38 -15.93
CA GLU A 77 3.79 7.43 -17.04
C GLU A 77 4.89 6.38 -16.78
N SER A 78 5.99 6.76 -16.13
CA SER A 78 7.05 5.81 -15.77
C SER A 78 6.60 4.76 -14.75
N ASP A 79 5.71 5.12 -13.82
CA ASP A 79 5.15 4.17 -12.86
C ASP A 79 4.23 3.17 -13.57
N TRP A 80 3.45 3.64 -14.55
CA TRP A 80 2.63 2.77 -15.40
C TRP A 80 3.47 1.81 -16.25
N LEU A 81 4.58 2.28 -16.82
CA LEU A 81 5.53 1.43 -17.53
C LEU A 81 6.13 0.36 -16.61
N PHE A 82 6.57 0.76 -15.41
CA PHE A 82 7.10 -0.16 -14.41
C PHE A 82 6.07 -1.22 -13.99
N ALA A 83 4.80 -0.83 -13.82
CA ALA A 83 3.71 -1.76 -13.53
C ALA A 83 3.46 -2.74 -14.70
N ALA A 84 3.50 -2.26 -15.95
CA ALA A 84 3.33 -3.09 -17.15
C ALA A 84 4.46 -4.11 -17.32
N GLU A 85 5.71 -3.72 -17.07
CA GLU A 85 6.85 -4.65 -17.04
C GLU A 85 6.73 -5.67 -15.90
N THR A 86 6.27 -5.23 -14.73
CA THR A 86 6.03 -6.13 -13.59
C THR A 86 4.98 -7.18 -13.92
N ALA A 87 3.98 -6.87 -14.74
CA ALA A 87 3.01 -7.85 -15.22
C ALA A 87 3.67 -9.00 -16.01
N LEU A 88 4.74 -8.73 -16.76
CA LEU A 88 5.48 -9.77 -17.50
C LEU A 88 6.22 -10.71 -16.54
N ILE A 89 6.77 -10.18 -15.45
CA ILE A 89 7.42 -10.96 -14.40
C ILE A 89 6.39 -11.78 -13.62
N ALA A 90 5.22 -11.20 -13.35
CA ALA A 90 4.09 -11.93 -12.77
C ALA A 90 3.69 -13.09 -13.69
N ASP A 91 3.67 -12.89 -15.01
CA ASP A 91 3.39 -13.93 -15.98
C ASP A 91 4.39 -15.08 -15.96
N ASP A 92 5.70 -14.78 -15.85
CA ASP A 92 6.74 -15.80 -15.65
C ASP A 92 6.49 -16.62 -14.40
N PHE A 93 6.21 -15.94 -13.29
CA PHE A 93 5.92 -16.61 -12.02
C PHE A 93 4.68 -17.52 -12.11
N TYR A 94 3.57 -17.02 -12.67
CA TYR A 94 2.34 -17.81 -12.83
C TYR A 94 2.46 -18.96 -13.84
N ARG A 95 3.44 -18.89 -14.75
CA ARG A 95 3.81 -20.01 -15.64
C ARG A 95 4.71 -21.06 -14.96
N GLY A 96 5.06 -20.87 -13.69
CA GLY A 96 5.85 -21.80 -12.89
C GLY A 96 7.34 -21.45 -12.79
N PHE A 97 7.78 -20.32 -13.33
CA PHE A 97 9.16 -19.87 -13.19
C PHE A 97 9.39 -19.23 -11.81
N THR A 98 9.62 -20.09 -10.80
CA THR A 98 9.72 -19.69 -9.39
C THR A 98 10.83 -18.69 -9.09
N LYS A 99 11.89 -18.64 -9.92
CA LYS A 99 12.97 -17.65 -9.79
C LYS A 99 12.49 -16.20 -9.93
N ALA A 100 11.36 -15.97 -10.62
CA ALA A 100 10.75 -14.63 -10.72
C ALA A 100 10.06 -14.17 -9.42
N ALA A 101 9.80 -15.06 -8.45
CA ALA A 101 9.00 -14.75 -7.26
C ALA A 101 9.61 -13.64 -6.39
N THR A 102 10.93 -13.64 -6.23
CA THR A 102 11.63 -12.64 -5.40
C THR A 102 11.54 -11.26 -6.03
N GLU A 103 11.81 -11.16 -7.33
CA GLU A 103 11.70 -9.92 -8.09
C GLU A 103 10.27 -9.40 -8.08
N LEU A 104 9.28 -10.27 -8.35
CA LEU A 104 7.86 -9.92 -8.31
C LEU A 104 7.48 -9.29 -6.96
N ARG A 105 7.86 -9.93 -5.84
CA ARG A 105 7.58 -9.41 -4.49
C ARG A 105 8.22 -8.04 -4.25
N GLN A 106 9.44 -7.83 -4.72
CA GLN A 106 10.12 -6.53 -4.56
C GLN A 106 9.41 -5.43 -5.36
N ARG A 107 8.99 -5.73 -6.59
CA ARG A 107 8.24 -4.78 -7.43
C ARG A 107 6.85 -4.50 -6.89
N GLU A 108 6.15 -5.52 -6.41
CA GLU A 108 4.84 -5.38 -5.74
C GLU A 108 4.89 -4.50 -4.49
N ARG A 109 6.02 -4.53 -3.76
CA ARG A 109 6.28 -3.63 -2.64
C ARG A 109 6.51 -2.18 -3.09
N ILE A 110 7.21 -1.97 -4.21
CA ILE A 110 7.39 -0.63 -4.79
C ILE A 110 6.06 -0.07 -5.30
N LEU A 111 5.21 -0.93 -5.89
CA LEU A 111 3.88 -0.58 -6.40
C LEU A 111 2.83 -0.37 -5.30
N GLY A 112 3.12 -0.56 -4.02
CA GLY A 112 2.13 -0.32 -2.96
C GLY A 112 0.96 -1.32 -2.94
N THR A 113 1.16 -2.54 -3.44
CA THR A 113 0.09 -3.54 -3.56
C THR A 113 -0.46 -4.01 -2.21
N THR A 114 0.41 -4.13 -1.20
CA THR A 114 0.04 -4.55 0.16
C THR A 114 -0.11 -3.34 1.11
N ALA A 115 -0.80 -3.54 2.23
CA ALA A 115 -0.94 -2.48 3.24
C ALA A 115 0.41 -2.03 3.82
N ASP A 116 1.32 -2.99 4.07
CA ASP A 116 2.69 -2.71 4.51
C ASP A 116 3.46 -1.88 3.48
N ALA A 117 3.38 -2.24 2.20
CA ALA A 117 3.97 -1.48 1.11
C ALA A 117 3.43 -0.04 1.06
N ARG A 118 2.12 0.16 1.23
CA ARG A 118 1.53 1.51 1.28
C ARG A 118 2.01 2.31 2.48
N MET A 119 2.18 1.70 3.65
CA MET A 119 2.73 2.37 4.81
C MET A 119 4.17 2.82 4.55
N ALA A 120 4.99 1.98 3.91
CA ALA A 120 6.36 2.34 3.52
C ALA A 120 6.39 3.51 2.52
N LEU A 121 5.43 3.56 1.59
CA LEU A 121 5.23 4.68 0.65
C LEU A 121 4.53 5.89 1.27
N ARG A 122 4.17 5.85 2.56
CA ARG A 122 3.39 6.87 3.26
C ARG A 122 2.06 7.20 2.59
N ILE A 123 1.39 6.19 2.03
CA ILE A 123 0.06 6.31 1.43
C ILE A 123 -0.99 5.86 2.44
N ARG A 124 -1.99 6.70 2.68
CA ARG A 124 -3.16 6.36 3.51
C ARG A 124 -4.43 6.46 2.68
N TYR A 125 -5.24 5.42 2.72
CA TYR A 125 -6.58 5.47 2.16
C TYR A 125 -7.53 6.15 3.12
N VAL A 126 -8.31 7.11 2.61
CA VAL A 126 -9.32 7.85 3.37
C VAL A 126 -10.69 7.63 2.74
N ASP A 127 -11.68 7.35 3.59
CA ASP A 127 -13.06 7.25 3.14
C ASP A 127 -13.59 8.66 2.89
N GLN A 128 -14.16 8.91 1.71
CA GLN A 128 -14.82 10.19 1.44
C GLN A 128 -16.21 10.16 2.07
N SER A 129 -16.51 11.13 2.93
CA SER A 129 -17.90 11.42 3.30
C SER A 129 -18.65 11.93 2.07
N PRO A 130 -19.93 11.58 1.87
CA PRO A 130 -20.68 11.89 0.65
C PRO A 130 -21.03 13.38 0.44
N THR A 131 -20.33 14.32 1.09
CA THR A 131 -20.58 15.75 0.99
C THR A 131 -19.36 16.46 0.42
N GLY A 132 -19.46 16.87 -0.85
CA GLY A 132 -18.63 17.92 -1.44
C GLY A 132 -17.56 17.43 -2.38
N GLY A 133 -17.71 17.79 -3.66
CA GLY A 133 -16.79 17.47 -4.74
C GLY A 133 -15.43 18.16 -4.62
N ASP A 134 -14.50 17.66 -5.43
CA ASP A 134 -13.27 18.28 -5.88
C ASP A 134 -12.69 19.36 -4.96
N GLN A 135 -12.01 18.93 -3.90
CA GLN A 135 -11.06 19.80 -3.21
C GLN A 135 -9.65 19.47 -3.67
N GLU A 136 -9.23 20.30 -4.62
CA GLU A 136 -7.85 20.65 -4.93
C GLU A 136 -7.02 20.78 -3.65
N ALA A 137 -5.89 20.08 -3.63
CA ALA A 137 -5.00 19.96 -2.50
C ALA A 137 -4.50 21.34 -2.05
N THR A 138 -5.14 21.90 -1.02
CA THR A 138 -4.66 23.09 -0.32
C THR A 138 -4.44 22.72 1.13
N SER A 139 -3.16 22.55 1.47
CA SER A 139 -2.65 22.28 2.80
C SER A 139 -3.03 23.43 3.74
N ALA A 140 -3.96 23.20 4.67
CA ALA A 140 -4.17 24.07 5.82
C ALA A 140 -4.50 23.20 7.05
N GLY A 141 -3.65 23.32 8.07
CA GLY A 141 -3.72 22.54 9.29
C GLY A 141 -5.05 22.69 10.02
N GLY A 142 -5.75 21.57 10.19
CA GLY A 142 -6.92 21.43 11.05
C GLY A 142 -6.65 20.45 12.18
N ALA A 143 -6.02 20.92 13.24
CA ALA A 143 -6.00 20.21 14.51
C ALA A 143 -7.40 20.31 15.15
N THR A 144 -8.22 19.26 15.02
CA THR A 144 -9.43 19.09 15.83
C THR A 144 -9.57 17.66 16.32
N ASN A 145 -9.12 17.48 17.57
CA ASN A 145 -9.72 16.64 18.61
C ASN A 145 -10.42 15.34 18.16
N ARG A 146 -9.66 14.30 17.80
CA ARG A 146 -10.14 12.91 17.74
C ARG A 146 -10.09 12.27 19.14
N ARG A 147 -10.86 12.83 20.07
CA ARG A 147 -11.21 12.17 21.35
C ARG A 147 -12.62 11.61 21.23
N ASP A 148 -12.75 10.52 20.48
CA ASP A 148 -13.79 9.51 20.73
C ASP A 148 -13.52 8.30 19.83
N GLN A 149 -12.57 7.47 20.25
CA GLN A 149 -12.64 6.05 19.89
C GLN A 149 -12.94 5.33 21.20
N THR A 150 -14.14 4.77 21.25
CA THR A 150 -14.75 4.05 22.37
C THR A 150 -13.97 2.77 22.66
N VAL A 151 -12.74 2.91 23.16
CA VAL A 151 -12.04 1.84 23.85
C VAL A 151 -12.59 1.85 25.26
N ALA A 152 -13.30 0.78 25.65
CA ALA A 152 -13.75 0.62 27.03
C ALA A 152 -12.57 0.89 27.97
N ARG A 153 -12.77 1.77 28.96
CA ARG A 153 -11.67 2.25 29.81
C ARG A 153 -11.03 1.06 30.51
N LEU A 154 -9.71 1.12 30.67
CA LEU A 154 -8.92 0.03 31.25
C LEU A 154 -9.48 -0.43 32.62
N ASP A 155 -10.06 0.52 33.36
CA ASP A 155 -10.70 0.29 34.65
C ASP A 155 -11.96 -0.59 34.56
N ASP A 156 -12.78 -0.42 33.51
CA ASP A 156 -13.95 -1.27 33.26
C ASP A 156 -13.56 -2.71 32.90
N ARG A 157 -12.38 -2.88 32.28
CA ARG A 157 -11.82 -4.19 31.96
C ARG A 157 -11.25 -4.87 33.20
N ARG A 158 -10.55 -4.12 34.06
CA ARG A 158 -10.02 -4.63 35.33
C ARG A 158 -11.13 -5.07 36.27
N ARG A 159 -12.20 -4.28 36.39
CA ARG A 159 -13.36 -4.59 37.25
C ARG A 159 -14.01 -5.94 36.91
N ARG A 160 -14.11 -6.28 35.63
CA ARG A 160 -14.66 -7.58 35.19
C ARG A 160 -13.77 -8.76 35.56
N LEU A 161 -12.45 -8.58 35.52
CA LEU A 161 -11.49 -9.65 35.80
C LEU A 161 -11.32 -9.91 37.30
N THR A 162 -11.56 -8.91 38.14
CA THR A 162 -11.45 -9.03 39.61
C THR A 162 -12.77 -9.38 40.29
N ALA A 163 -13.91 -9.24 39.61
CA ALA A 163 -15.22 -9.58 40.15
C ALA A 163 -15.57 -11.08 40.03
N ASP A 164 -14.76 -11.86 39.31
CA ASP A 164 -14.97 -13.29 39.04
C ASP A 164 -13.85 -14.17 39.65
N ALA A 165 -13.14 -13.64 40.64
CA ALA A 165 -12.18 -14.40 41.43
C ALA A 165 -12.88 -14.92 42.71
N PRO A 166 -12.84 -16.24 43.00
CA PRO A 166 -13.47 -16.83 44.18
C PRO A 166 -12.81 -16.38 45.50
#